data_AF-A0A347U832-F1
#
_entry.id   AF-A0A347U832-F1
#
_cell.length_a   1.000
_cell.length_b   1.000
_cell.length_c   1.000
_cell.angle_alpha   90.00
_cell.angle_beta   90.00
_cell.angle_gamma   90.00
#
_symmetry.space_group_name_H-M   'P 1'
#
loop_
_entity.id
_entity.type
_entity.pdbx_description
1 polymer ?
#
loop_
_entity_poly.entity_id
_entity_poly.type
_entity_poly.pdbx_seq_one_letter_code
_entity_poly.pdbx_strand_id
1 'polypeptide(L)' 'MLNIKNIYSFYLNGFKNMTIGKTLWKIILIKLLVILVFLNYFIHDKSIKTEYKTYEEKVDFVYKNLTKEN' A
#
# COMPACT_ATOMS: atom_id res chain seq x y z
N MET A 1 -13.94 28.20 24.81
CA MET A 1 -12.96 27.13 24.57
C MET A 1 -13.36 26.40 23.29
N LEU A 2 -12.55 26.47 22.22
CA LEU A 2 -12.85 25.80 20.96
C LEU A 2 -12.88 24.29 21.21
N ASN A 3 -14.09 23.74 21.20
CA ASN A 3 -14.33 22.34 21.52
C ASN A 3 -13.92 21.51 20.30
N ILE A 4 -13.00 20.56 20.45
CA ILE A 4 -12.51 19.70 19.35
C ILE A 4 -13.68 19.00 18.63
N LYS A 5 -14.78 18.73 19.36
CA LYS A 5 -16.05 18.23 18.83
C LYS A 5 -16.63 19.12 17.73
N ASN A 6 -16.55 20.44 17.87
CA ASN A 6 -17.09 21.37 16.89
C ASN A 6 -16.25 21.37 15.62
N ILE A 7 -14.92 21.36 15.76
CA ILE A 7 -13.98 21.28 14.63
C ILE A 7 -14.22 19.98 13.85
N TYR A 8 -14.29 18.85 14.55
CA TYR A 8 -14.59 17.55 13.93
C TYR A 8 -15.93 17.56 13.19
N SER A 9 -16.99 18.07 13.83
CA SER A 9 -18.33 18.15 13.22
C SER A 9 -18.34 19.04 11.97
N PHE A 10 -17.56 20.13 11.96
CA PHE A 10 -17.45 21.03 10.81
C PHE A 10 -16.79 20.33 9.62
N TYR A 11 -15.67 19.63 9.82
CA TYR A 11 -15.02 18.86 8.76
C TYR A 11 -15.91 17.73 8.24
N LEU A 12 -16.58 16.99 9.13
CA LEU A 12 -17.52 15.93 8.74
C LEU A 12 -18.68 16.48 7.93
N ASN A 13 -19.33 17.55 8.42
CA ASN A 13 -20.47 18.16 7.75
C ASN A 13 -20.06 18.81 6.42
N GLY A 14 -18.92 19.48 6.38
CA GLY A 14 -18.34 20.02 5.15
C GLY A 14 -18.11 18.93 4.12
N PHE A 15 -17.39 17.87 4.50
CA PHE A 15 -17.12 16.74 3.61
C PHE A 15 -18.41 16.03 3.16
N LYS A 16 -19.39 15.86 4.05
CA LYS A 16 -20.70 15.27 3.74
C LYS A 16 -21.52 16.12 2.78
N ASN A 17 -21.39 17.44 2.78
CA ASN A 17 -22.14 18.32 1.87
C ASN A 17 -21.39 18.58 0.55
N MET A 18 -20.12 18.19 0.44
CA MET A 18 -19.34 18.33 -0.80
C MET A 18 -19.75 17.27 -1.83
N THR A 19 -19.99 17.70 -3.06
CA THR A 19 -20.20 16.82 -4.23
C THR A 19 -18.88 16.56 -4.95
N ILE A 20 -18.16 17.63 -5.32
CA ILE A 20 -16.89 17.56 -6.06
C ILE A 20 -15.80 16.88 -5.22
N GLY A 21 -15.67 17.25 -3.94
CA GLY A 21 -14.68 16.67 -3.04
C GLY A 21 -14.84 15.16 -2.87
N LYS A 22 -16.09 14.68 -2.70
CA LYS A 22 -16.37 13.24 -2.62
C LYS A 22 -16.01 12.50 -3.90
N THR A 23 -16.29 13.08 -5.06
CA THR A 23 -15.91 12.50 -6.36
C THR A 23 -14.39 12.42 -6.48
N LEU A 24 -13.66 13.46 -6.07
CA LEU A 24 -12.20 13.46 -6.09
C LEU A 24 -11.62 12.39 -5.15
N TRP A 25 -12.17 12.27 -3.94
CA TRP A 25 -11.79 11.21 -2.99
C TRP A 25 -12.06 9.81 -3.53
N LYS A 26 -13.17 9.59 -4.24
CA LYS A 26 -13.42 8.31 -4.94
C LYS A 26 -12.35 8.03 -5.98
N ILE A 27 -11.95 9.02 -6.77
CA ILE A 27 -10.88 8.88 -7.78
C ILE A 27 -9.55 8.52 -7.11
N ILE A 28 -9.20 9.19 -6.00
CA ILE A 28 -7.99 8.88 -5.22
C ILE A 28 -8.03 7.44 -4.71
N LEU A 29 -9.15 7.01 -4.15
CA LEU A 29 -9.31 5.64 -3.62
C LEU A 29 -9.16 4.59 -4.73
N ILE A 30 -9.77 4.82 -5.89
CA ILE A 30 -9.60 3.95 -7.07
C ILE A 30 -8.14 3.92 -7.50
N LYS A 31 -7.47 5.08 -7.60
CA LYS A 31 -6.07 5.16 -8.00
C LYS A 31 -5.16 4.43 -7.02
N LEU A 32 -5.40 4.54 -5.71
CA LEU A 32 -4.68 3.80 -4.69
C LEU A 32 -4.89 2.29 -4.80
N LEU A 33 -6.13 1.83 -5.02
CA LEU A 33 -6.41 0.40 -5.27
C LEU A 33 -5.68 -0.09 -6.52
N VAL A 34 -5.70 0.66 -7.61
CA VAL A 34 -5.00 0.31 -8.85
C VAL A 34 -3.48 0.24 -8.61
N ILE A 35 -2.89 1.18 -7.88
CA ILE A 35 -1.46 1.14 -7.55
C ILE A 35 -1.14 -0.07 -6.69
N LEU A 36 -1.95 -0.40 -5.68
CA LEU A 36 -1.73 -1.58 -4.84
C LEU A 36 -1.83 -2.88 -5.65
N VAL A 37 -2.81 -3.01 -6.54
CA VAL A 37 -2.98 -4.19 -7.40
C VAL A 37 -1.87 -4.28 -8.43
N PHE A 38 -1.52 -3.17 -9.07
CA PHE A 38 -0.40 -3.10 -10.01
C PHE A 38 0.91 -3.46 -9.31
N LEU A 39 1.20 -2.84 -8.18
CA LEU A 39 2.38 -3.14 -7.37
C LEU A 39 2.39 -4.61 -6.97
N ASN A 40 1.27 -5.15 -6.50
CA ASN A 40 1.18 -6.57 -6.15
C ASN A 40 1.45 -7.47 -7.37
N TYR A 41 0.86 -7.18 -8.54
CA TYR A 41 1.08 -7.98 -9.75
C TYR A 41 2.53 -7.89 -10.26
N PHE A 42 3.08 -6.68 -10.38
CA PHE A 42 4.41 -6.45 -10.93
C PHE A 42 5.56 -6.74 -9.95
N ILE A 43 5.35 -6.64 -8.63
CA ILE A 43 6.37 -6.96 -7.62
C ILE A 43 6.41 -8.47 -7.32
N HIS A 44 5.30 -9.21 -7.44
CA HIS A 44 5.31 -10.64 -7.11
C HIS A 44 6.12 -11.51 -8.09
N ASP A 45 6.14 -11.16 -9.38
CA ASP A 45 6.92 -11.91 -10.38
C ASP A 45 8.43 -11.83 -10.15
N LYS A 46 8.90 -10.86 -9.34
CA LYS A 46 10.30 -10.74 -8.92
C LYS A 46 10.52 -11.05 -7.44
N SER A 47 9.60 -11.79 -6.80
CA SER A 47 9.79 -12.23 -5.43
C SER A 47 10.52 -13.57 -5.39
N ILE A 48 11.47 -13.71 -4.47
CA ILE A 48 12.25 -14.92 -4.08
C ILE A 48 11.40 -16.23 -4.03
N LYS A 49 10.07 -16.14 -3.96
CA LYS A 49 9.16 -17.28 -3.98
C LYS A 49 9.02 -17.99 -5.34
N THR A 50 9.16 -17.29 -6.47
CA THR A 50 8.99 -17.89 -7.81
C THR A 50 10.28 -18.49 -8.36
N GLU A 51 11.45 -18.00 -7.94
CA GLU A 51 12.75 -18.46 -8.44
C GLU A 51 13.25 -19.74 -7.72
N TYR A 52 12.83 -19.98 -6.48
CA TYR A 52 13.26 -21.14 -5.68
C TYR A 52 12.05 -21.99 -5.27
N LYS A 53 11.99 -23.22 -5.79
CA LYS A 53 10.88 -24.15 -5.57
C LYS A 53 10.99 -24.84 -4.21
N THR A 54 12.21 -25.05 -3.73
CA THR A 54 12.50 -25.84 -2.53
C THR A 54 12.97 -24.95 -1.39
N TYR A 55 12.66 -25.35 -0.15
CA TYR A 55 13.11 -24.63 1.05
C TYR A 55 14.65 -24.56 1.11
N GLU A 56 15.34 -25.63 0.74
CA GLU A 56 16.80 -25.69 0.75
C GLU A 56 17.45 -24.69 -0.22
N GLU A 57 16.89 -24.53 -1.43
CA GLU A 57 17.38 -23.57 -2.43
C GLU A 57 17.25 -22.12 -1.94
N LYS A 58 16.20 -21.82 -1.17
CA LYS A 58 16.02 -20.50 -0.54
C LYS A 58 17.05 -20.25 0.55
N VAL A 59 17.30 -21.26 1.39
CA VAL A 59 18.27 -21.16 2.48
C VAL A 59 19.67 -20.96 1.92
N ASP A 60 20.05 -21.70 0.88
CA ASP A 60 21.37 -21.59 0.25
C ASP A 60 21.57 -20.24 -0.45
N PHE A 61 20.53 -19.73 -1.14
CA PHE A 61 20.57 -18.38 -1.72
C PHE A 61 20.76 -17.30 -0.65
N VAL A 62 19.99 -17.35 0.44
CA VAL A 62 20.10 -16.38 1.53
C VAL A 62 21.48 -16.48 2.19
N TYR A 63 21.96 -17.70 2.47
CA TYR A 63 23.28 -17.95 3.04
C TYR A 63 24.38 -17.34 2.16
N LYS A 64 24.36 -17.61 0.85
CA LYS A 64 25.34 -17.08 -0.12
C LYS A 64 25.33 -15.54 -0.22
N ASN A 65 24.18 -14.90 -0.06
CA ASN A 65 24.08 -13.43 -0.07
C ASN A 65 24.51 -12.81 1.26
N LEU A 66 24.30 -13.49 2.39
CA LEU A 66 24.76 -13.04 3.71
C LEU A 66 26.27 -13.24 3.90
N THR A 67 26.84 -14.31 3.33
CA THR A 67 28.28 -14.58 3.35
C THR A 67 29.05 -13.82 2.27
N LYS A 68 28.34 -13.23 1.28
CA LYS A 68 28.90 -12.18 0.43
C LYS A 68 28.96 -10.88 1.23
N GLU A 69 29.82 -10.85 2.25
CA GLU A 69 30.43 -9.60 2.66
C GLU A 69 31.35 -9.12 1.52
N ASN A 70 31.52 -7.81 1.38
CA ASN A 70 32.53 -7.24 0.48
C ASN A 70 33.92 -7.80 0.81
#